data_AF-A0A958W655-F1
#
_entry.id   AF-A0A958W655-F1
#
_cell.length_a   1.000
_cell.length_b   1.000
_cell.length_c   1.000
_cell.angle_alpha   90.00
_cell.angle_beta   90.00
_cell.angle_gamma   90.00
#
_symmetry.space_group_name_H-M   'P 1'
#
loop_
_entity.id
_entity.type
_entity.pdbx_description
1 polymer ?
#
loop_
_entity_poly.entity_id
_entity_poly.type
_entity_poly.pdbx_seq_one_letter_code
_entity_poly.pdbx_strand_id
1 'polypeptide(L)'
;IVMDGRDIGSVVFPDAELKLFLTADLLVRAFRRQKELLERDELVDLDSVIENLRKRDEYDSKRKVSPLVKPKGAIVIDTTHVAIDEQVDEVVRLATGKMVPQS
;
A
#
# COMPACT_ATOMS: atom_id res chain seq x y z
N ILE A 1 6.86 15.01 -7.39
CA ILE A 1 6.78 13.64 -7.98
C ILE A 1 6.11 12.76 -6.94
N VAL A 2 5.25 11.83 -7.37
CA VAL A 2 4.70 10.78 -6.50
C VAL A 2 5.36 9.47 -6.91
N MET A 3 5.84 8.69 -5.95
CA MET A 3 6.50 7.40 -6.19
C MET A 3 6.01 6.36 -5.19
N ASP A 4 5.67 5.19 -5.69
CA ASP A 4 5.29 4.02 -4.89
C ASP A 4 6.37 2.94 -4.98
N GLY A 5 6.48 2.12 -3.94
CA GLY A 5 7.49 1.06 -3.86
C GLY A 5 7.71 0.60 -2.42
N ARG A 6 8.72 -0.25 -2.21
CA ARG A 6 8.98 -0.87 -0.90
C ARG A 6 9.98 -0.10 -0.04
N ASP A 7 10.95 0.53 -0.68
CA ASP A 7 12.10 1.17 -0.05
C ASP A 7 12.24 2.65 -0.43
N ILE A 8 11.17 3.24 -0.99
CA ILE A 8 11.17 4.63 -1.47
C ILE A 8 11.51 5.59 -0.35
N GLY A 9 10.75 5.58 0.76
CA GLY A 9 10.98 6.52 1.86
C GLY A 9 12.14 6.16 2.81
N SER A 10 12.69 4.94 2.70
CA SER A 10 13.74 4.43 3.59
C SER A 10 15.12 4.39 2.94
N VAL A 11 15.21 4.23 1.62
CA VAL A 11 16.48 4.10 0.87
C VAL A 11 16.57 5.12 -0.27
N VAL A 12 15.56 5.20 -1.15
CA VAL A 12 15.66 6.00 -2.39
C VAL A 12 15.51 7.51 -2.12
N PHE A 13 14.53 7.90 -1.33
CA PHE A 13 14.21 9.27 -0.92
C PHE A 13 14.04 9.36 0.61
N PRO A 14 15.13 9.16 1.38
CA PRO A 14 15.10 9.20 2.83
C PRO A 14 14.75 10.59 3.38
N ASP A 15 14.83 11.65 2.57
CA ASP A 15 14.50 13.02 2.96
C ASP A 15 13.21 13.54 2.31
N ALA A 16 12.37 12.64 1.78
CA ALA A 16 11.07 13.01 1.23
C ALA A 16 10.22 13.79 2.25
N GLU A 17 9.64 14.91 1.82
CA GLU A 17 8.82 15.81 2.63
C GLU A 17 7.58 15.11 3.23
N LEU A 18 6.99 14.20 2.46
CA LEU A 18 5.89 13.35 2.89
C LEU A 18 6.21 11.89 2.59
N LYS A 19 6.05 11.03 3.59
CA LYS A 19 6.19 9.58 3.47
C LYS A 19 4.95 8.90 4.01
N LEU A 20 4.31 8.10 3.18
CA LEU A 20 3.13 7.33 3.56
C LEU A 20 3.49 5.84 3.58
N PHE A 21 3.03 5.14 4.61
CA PHE A 21 3.18 3.70 4.76
C PHE A 21 1.78 3.08 4.80
N LEU A 22 1.30 2.67 3.63
CA LEU A 22 -0.03 2.07 3.48
C LEU A 22 -0.02 0.62 3.97
N THR A 23 -0.97 0.27 4.83
CA THR A 23 -1.19 -1.10 5.30
C THR A 23 -2.63 -1.53 5.06
N ALA A 24 -2.85 -2.84 5.03
CA ALA A 24 -4.19 -3.43 5.07
C ALA A 24 -4.08 -4.90 5.49
N ASP A 25 -5.17 -5.42 6.05
CA ASP A 25 -5.32 -6.84 6.34
C ASP A 25 -5.04 -7.71 5.09
N LEU A 26 -4.43 -8.88 5.33
CA LEU A 26 -4.03 -9.81 4.27
C LEU A 26 -5.23 -10.31 3.47
N LEU A 27 -6.34 -10.66 4.13
CA LEU A 27 -7.53 -11.17 3.46
C LEU A 27 -8.17 -10.09 2.62
N VAL A 28 -8.28 -8.87 3.15
CA VAL A 28 -8.80 -7.73 2.37
C VAL A 28 -7.95 -7.47 1.12
N ARG A 29 -6.62 -7.49 1.24
CA ARG A 29 -5.73 -7.37 0.07
C ARG A 29 -5.91 -8.51 -0.91
N ALA A 30 -6.10 -9.74 -0.43
CA ALA A 30 -6.34 -10.90 -1.27
C ALA A 30 -7.67 -10.79 -2.04
N PHE A 31 -8.75 -10.39 -1.38
CA PHE A 31 -10.05 -10.17 -2.04
C PHE A 31 -9.99 -9.06 -3.09
N ARG A 32 -9.36 -7.93 -2.78
CA ARG A 32 -9.15 -6.83 -3.75
C ARG A 32 -8.37 -7.32 -4.96
N ARG A 33 -7.27 -8.06 -4.73
CA ARG A 33 -6.44 -8.61 -5.79
C ARG A 33 -7.18 -9.65 -6.63
N GLN A 34 -7.94 -10.54 -6.02
CA GLN A 34 -8.74 -11.53 -6.74
C GLN A 34 -9.78 -10.84 -7.62
N LYS A 35 -10.46 -9.81 -7.11
CA LYS A 35 -11.42 -9.01 -7.87
C LYS A 35 -10.75 -8.35 -9.09
N GLU A 36 -9.59 -7.72 -8.92
CA GLU A 36 -8.82 -7.13 -10.02
C GLU A 36 -8.44 -8.15 -11.11
N LEU A 37 -8.11 -9.38 -10.71
CA LEU A 37 -7.78 -10.46 -11.64
C LEU A 37 -9.04 -10.95 -12.38
N LEU A 38 -10.15 -11.11 -11.67
CA LEU A 38 -11.43 -11.49 -12.28
C LEU A 38 -11.92 -10.45 -13.29
N GLU A 39 -11.73 -9.16 -13.01
CA GLU A 39 -12.03 -8.06 -13.96
C GLU A 39 -11.17 -8.10 -15.24
N ARG A 40 -10.10 -8.89 -15.24
CA ARG A 40 -9.23 -9.15 -16.40
C ARG A 40 -9.45 -10.53 -17.02
N ASP A 41 -10.56 -11.19 -16.67
CA ASP A 41 -10.89 -12.56 -17.08
C ASP A 41 -9.88 -13.63 -16.58
N GLU A 42 -9.09 -13.31 -15.54
CA GLU A 42 -8.15 -14.23 -14.90
C GLU A 42 -8.80 -14.88 -13.67
N LEU A 43 -9.28 -16.11 -13.83
CA LEU A 43 -9.86 -16.87 -12.72
C LEU A 43 -8.75 -17.46 -11.83
N VAL A 44 -8.62 -16.92 -10.61
CA VAL A 44 -7.65 -17.39 -9.62
C VAL A 44 -8.35 -17.67 -8.29
N ASP A 45 -8.00 -18.80 -7.68
CA ASP A 45 -8.50 -19.19 -6.37
C ASP A 45 -8.00 -18.25 -5.25
N LEU A 46 -8.86 -17.96 -4.27
CA LEU A 46 -8.55 -16.99 -3.21
C LEU A 46 -7.39 -17.46 -2.34
N ASP A 47 -7.31 -18.76 -2.00
CA ASP A 47 -6.24 -19.29 -1.16
C ASP A 47 -4.89 -19.16 -1.88
N SER A 48 -4.88 -19.32 -3.20
CA SER A 48 -3.70 -19.07 -4.02
C SER A 48 -3.26 -17.60 -3.96
N VAL A 49 -4.19 -16.65 -3.99
CA VAL A 49 -3.87 -15.22 -3.84
C VAL A 49 -3.34 -14.92 -2.44
N ILE A 50 -3.97 -15.44 -1.40
CA ILE A 50 -3.54 -15.27 0.00
C ILE A 50 -2.11 -15.77 0.18
N GLU A 51 -1.81 -16.97 -0.30
CA GLU A 51 -0.50 -17.60 -0.15
C GLU A 51 0.59 -16.83 -0.90
N ASN A 52 0.27 -16.36 -2.12
CA ASN A 52 1.19 -15.52 -2.90
C ASN A 52 1.48 -14.19 -2.19
N LEU A 53 0.44 -13.52 -1.65
CA LEU A 53 0.62 -12.27 -0.91
C LEU A 53 1.43 -12.48 0.37
N ARG A 54 1.14 -13.52 1.15
CA ARG A 54 1.87 -13.86 2.37
C ARG A 54 3.36 -14.07 2.10
N LYS A 55 3.69 -14.90 1.09
CA LYS A 55 5.08 -15.15 0.67
C LYS A 55 5.78 -13.86 0.24
N ARG A 56 5.08 -13.01 -0.53
CA ARG A 56 5.63 -11.73 -0.98
C ARG A 56 5.91 -10.80 0.19
N ASP A 57 4.98 -10.66 1.13
CA ASP A 57 5.14 -9.79 2.28
C ASP A 57 6.27 -10.26 3.20
N GLU A 58 6.39 -11.58 3.39
CA GLU A 58 7.49 -12.19 4.13
C GLU A 58 8.84 -11.92 3.47
N TYR A 59 8.93 -12.17 2.15
CA TYR A 59 10.15 -11.92 1.39
C TYR A 59 10.54 -10.44 1.40
N ASP A 60 9.59 -9.54 1.11
CA ASP A 60 9.81 -8.10 1.07
C ASP A 60 10.29 -7.58 2.43
N SER A 61 9.75 -8.10 3.54
CA SER A 61 10.13 -7.66 4.90
C SER A 61 11.46 -8.25 5.38
N LYS A 62 11.87 -9.42 4.86
CA LYS A 62 13.06 -10.16 5.33
C LYS A 62 14.27 -10.06 4.40
N ARG A 63 14.11 -9.57 3.16
CA ARG A 63 15.23 -9.47 2.22
C ARG A 63 16.35 -8.58 2.77
N LYS A 64 17.61 -8.99 2.54
CA LYS A 64 18.79 -8.31 3.09
C LYS A 64 19.01 -6.91 2.53
N VAL A 65 18.63 -6.69 1.27
CA VAL A 65 18.83 -5.43 0.57
C VAL A 65 17.47 -4.74 0.42
N SER A 66 17.39 -3.48 0.86
CA SER A 66 16.18 -2.66 0.77
C SER A 66 14.91 -3.34 1.30
N PRO A 67 14.88 -3.90 2.53
CA PRO A 67 13.67 -4.52 3.07
C PRO A 67 12.51 -3.52 3.13
N LEU A 68 11.28 -4.02 2.99
CA LEU A 68 10.07 -3.28 3.30
C LEU A 68 10.07 -3.01 4.81
N VAL A 69 10.43 -1.79 5.16
CA VAL A 69 10.40 -1.29 6.54
C VAL A 69 9.65 0.02 6.56
N LYS A 70 8.94 0.30 7.66
CA LYS A 70 8.32 1.61 7.85
C LYS A 70 9.44 2.67 7.92
N PRO A 71 9.47 3.63 6.98
CA PRO A 71 10.49 4.68 7.03
C PRO A 71 10.34 5.56 8.27
N LYS A 72 11.45 6.10 8.76
CA LYS A 72 11.40 7.08 9.85
C LYS A 72 10.58 8.30 9.41
N GLY A 73 9.63 8.70 10.27
CA GLY A 73 8.73 9.83 10.02
C GLY A 73 7.57 9.52 9.07
N ALA A 74 7.40 8.27 8.61
CA ALA A 74 6.27 7.92 7.76
C ALA A 74 4.95 7.87 8.54
N ILE A 75 3.89 8.41 7.91
CA ILE A 75 2.52 8.31 8.38
C ILE A 75 1.98 6.94 7.97
N VAL A 76 1.49 6.16 8.93
CA VAL A 76 0.85 4.86 8.65
C VAL A 76 -0.61 5.11 8.33
N ILE A 77 -1.08 4.58 7.21
CA ILE A 77 -2.49 4.65 6.81
C ILE A 77 -2.99 3.22 6.65
N ASP A 78 -3.91 2.82 7.52
CA ASP A 78 -4.60 1.55 7.40
C ASP A 78 -5.79 1.70 6.45
N THR A 79 -5.75 0.96 5.35
CA THR A 79 -6.74 0.98 4.28
C THR A 79 -7.67 -0.23 4.32
N THR A 80 -7.65 -1.03 5.39
CA THR A 80 -8.43 -2.28 5.52
C THR A 80 -9.93 -2.06 5.29
N HIS A 81 -10.49 -1.00 5.85
CA HIS A 81 -11.93 -0.69 5.77
C HIS A 81 -12.23 0.65 5.11
N VAL A 82 -11.30 1.17 4.31
CA VAL A 82 -11.40 2.49 3.69
C VAL A 82 -11.68 2.33 2.20
N ALA A 83 -12.65 3.05 1.65
CA ALA A 83 -12.94 3.04 0.21
C ALA A 83 -11.78 3.69 -0.58
N ILE A 84 -11.65 3.35 -1.88
CA ILE A 84 -10.54 3.89 -2.68
C ILE A 84 -10.57 5.42 -2.77
N ASP A 85 -11.76 6.02 -2.92
CA ASP A 85 -11.93 7.47 -3.01
C ASP A 85 -11.52 8.15 -1.70
N GLU A 86 -11.92 7.59 -0.55
CA GLU A 86 -11.51 8.07 0.77
C GLU A 86 -10.00 7.94 1.01
N GLN A 87 -9.37 6.87 0.51
CA GLN A 87 -7.91 6.72 0.56
C GLN A 87 -7.21 7.82 -0.24
N VAL A 88 -7.72 8.12 -1.45
CA VAL A 88 -7.18 9.18 -2.30
C VAL A 88 -7.34 10.54 -1.63
N ASP A 89 -8.53 10.83 -1.10
CA ASP A 89 -8.81 12.08 -0.38
C ASP A 89 -7.85 12.29 0.79
N GLU A 90 -7.61 11.24 1.58
CA GLU A 90 -6.68 11.32 2.71
C GLU A 90 -5.25 11.58 2.26
N VAL A 91 -4.77 10.88 1.22
CA VAL A 91 -3.43 11.09 0.65
C VAL A 91 -3.29 12.52 0.11
N VAL A 92 -4.29 13.04 -0.61
CA VAL A 92 -4.30 14.40 -1.16
C VAL A 92 -4.33 15.44 -0.05
N ARG A 93 -5.13 15.22 0.99
CA ARG A 93 -5.20 16.08 2.18
C ARG A 93 -3.84 16.19 2.86
N LEU A 94 -3.16 15.06 3.06
CA LEU A 94 -1.82 15.01 3.65
C LEU A 94 -0.77 15.67 2.75
N ALA A 95 -0.84 15.46 1.44
CA ALA A 95 0.12 16.03 0.48
C ALA A 95 -0.02 17.55 0.30
N THR A 96 -1.23 18.08 0.39
CA THR A 96 -1.50 19.51 0.14
C THR A 96 -1.59 20.35 1.40
N GLY A 97 -1.74 19.74 2.57
CA GLY A 97 -1.98 20.45 3.84
C GLY A 97 -3.31 21.21 3.88
N LYS A 98 -4.21 20.98 2.91
CA LYS A 98 -5.53 21.63 2.80
C LYS A 98 -6.63 20.58 2.98
N MET A 99 -7.76 20.97 3.57
CA MET A 99 -8.98 20.15 3.55
C MET A 99 -9.41 19.97 2.09
N VAL A 100 -9.54 18.72 1.64
CA VAL A 100 -10.24 18.41 0.38
C VAL A 100 -11.73 18.63 0.64
N PRO A 101 -12.43 19.52 -0.10
CA PRO A 101 -13.87 19.64 0.02
C PRO A 101 -14.50 18.33 -0.46
N GLN A 102 -15.28 17.66 0.40
CA GLN A 102 -16.12 16.55 -0.07
C GLN A 102 -17.17 17.11 -1.03
N SER A 103 -17.26 16.50 -2.21
CA SER A 103 -18.24 16.84 -3.26
C SER A 103 -19.60 16.21 -2.97
#